data_AF-A0A661IBS2-F1
#
_entry.id   AF-A0A661IBS2-F1
#
_cell.length_a   1.000
_cell.length_b   1.000
_cell.length_c   1.000
_cell.angle_alpha   90.00
_cell.angle_beta   90.00
_cell.angle_gamma   90.00
#
_symmetry.space_group_name_H-M   'P 1'
#
loop_
_entity.id
_entity.type
_entity.pdbx_description
1 polymer ?
#
loop_
_entity_poly.entity_id
_entity_poly.type
_entity_poly.pdbx_seq_one_letter_code
_entity_poly.pdbx_strand_id
1 'polypeptide(L)'
;MRSISVGYVTNSSSYVEVVIFQKEQELNFTDEELEELCAIADLFEKQFCINFESFKALFDELQKLEPGTYCLEVWRGDDFNPKAIITQAIVRALVSRNYLRELFKITCDNGPNEFLTRLDSSETSLLEKYSVPQDREQEKLRSL
;
A
#
# COMPACT_ATOMS: atom_id res chain seq x y z
N MET A 1 -9.06 -2.44 -9.92
CA MET A 1 -8.06 -1.87 -9.00
C MET A 1 -7.37 -0.66 -9.63
N ARG A 2 -7.50 0.52 -9.04
CA ARG A 2 -6.58 1.63 -9.33
C ARG A 2 -5.28 1.27 -8.60
N SER A 3 -4.24 0.87 -9.33
CA SER A 3 -2.95 0.60 -8.71
C SER A 3 -2.31 1.92 -8.34
N ILE A 4 -1.84 2.04 -7.11
CA ILE A 4 -0.95 3.13 -6.73
C ILE A 4 0.34 2.45 -6.31
N SER A 5 1.27 2.35 -7.25
CA SER A 5 2.64 1.97 -6.94
C SER A 5 3.31 3.14 -6.24
N VAL A 6 3.19 3.22 -4.92
CA VAL A 6 3.97 4.17 -4.11
C VAL A 6 5.30 3.51 -3.74
N GLY A 7 6.19 3.42 -4.73
CA GLY A 7 7.53 2.86 -4.56
C GLY A 7 8.06 2.27 -5.85
N TYR A 8 9.32 2.53 -6.16
CA TYR A 8 10.03 1.90 -7.27
C TYR A 8 11.29 1.20 -6.76
N VAL A 9 11.58 0.08 -7.42
CA VAL A 9 12.57 -0.96 -7.08
C VAL A 9 14.00 -0.50 -7.35
N THR A 10 14.92 -1.01 -6.53
CA THR A 10 16.35 -1.16 -6.89
C THR A 10 16.77 -2.62 -6.72
N ASN A 11 17.73 -3.09 -7.54
CA ASN A 11 18.13 -4.50 -7.68
C ASN A 11 18.77 -5.14 -6.43
N SER A 12 18.85 -4.42 -5.31
CA SER A 12 19.39 -4.88 -4.02
C SER A 12 18.31 -5.17 -2.98
N SER A 13 17.03 -5.27 -3.38
CA SER A 13 15.91 -5.42 -2.44
C SER A 13 15.98 -6.75 -1.67
N SER A 14 16.14 -6.68 -0.35
CA SER A 14 16.10 -7.82 0.57
C SER A 14 14.71 -8.04 1.18
N TYR A 15 13.81 -7.08 1.03
CA TYR A 15 12.48 -7.13 1.63
C TYR A 15 11.41 -6.69 0.63
N VAL A 16 10.28 -7.40 0.63
CA VAL A 16 9.09 -7.08 -0.17
C VAL A 16 7.87 -7.17 0.71
N GLU A 17 7.02 -6.15 0.68
CA GLU A 17 5.68 -6.21 1.22
C GLU A 17 4.66 -5.71 0.20
N VAL A 18 3.58 -6.47 0.04
CA VAL A 18 2.42 -6.05 -0.74
C VAL A 18 1.21 -6.05 0.16
N VAL A 19 0.52 -4.91 0.21
CA VAL A 19 -0.70 -4.71 0.99
C VAL A 19 -1.82 -4.33 0.04
N ILE A 20 -2.90 -5.10 0.03
CA ILE A 20 -4.16 -4.72 -0.61
C ILE A 20 -5.08 -4.18 0.48
N PHE A 21 -5.51 -2.94 0.31
CA PHE A 21 -6.42 -2.29 1.24
C PHE A 21 -7.61 -1.68 0.51
N GLN A 22 -8.69 -1.48 1.26
CA GLN A 22 -9.90 -0.84 0.79
C GLN A 22 -10.16 0.44 1.57
N LYS A 23 -10.38 1.53 0.84
CA LYS A 23 -10.88 2.80 1.36
C LYS A 23 -12.37 2.85 1.11
N GLU A 24 -13.17 2.81 2.17
CA GLU A 24 -14.64 2.81 2.06
C GLU A 24 -15.23 4.21 2.21
N GLN A 25 -14.49 5.14 2.82
CA GLN A 25 -14.95 6.48 3.15
C GLN A 25 -13.88 7.54 2.90
N GLU A 26 -14.29 8.81 2.93
CA GLU A 26 -13.35 9.92 2.96
C GLU A 26 -12.56 9.94 4.27
N LEU A 27 -11.31 10.36 4.18
CA LEU A 27 -10.41 10.51 5.32
C LEU A 27 -10.36 11.99 5.66
N ASN A 28 -11.15 12.43 6.64
CA ASN A 28 -11.20 13.83 7.06
C ASN A 28 -10.70 13.91 8.50
N PHE A 29 -9.47 14.39 8.66
CA PHE A 29 -8.76 14.45 9.94
C PHE A 29 -8.39 15.90 10.25
N THR A 30 -8.44 16.27 11.53
CA THR A 30 -7.81 17.50 12.02
C THR A 30 -6.29 17.34 12.09
N ASP A 31 -5.56 18.45 12.20
CA ASP A 31 -4.10 18.40 12.39
C ASP A 31 -3.72 17.63 13.66
N GLU A 32 -4.51 17.75 14.74
CA GLU A 32 -4.32 17.02 16.00
C GLU A 32 -4.47 15.51 15.79
N GLU A 33 -5.51 15.07 15.07
CA GLU A 33 -5.71 13.65 14.76
C GLU A 33 -4.63 13.10 13.81
N LEU A 34 -4.11 13.94 12.90
CA LEU A 34 -2.98 13.57 12.04
C LEU A 34 -1.69 13.42 12.84
N GLU A 35 -1.44 14.26 13.85
CA GLU A 35 -0.28 14.12 14.73
C GLU A 35 -0.33 12.80 15.53
N GLU A 36 -1.51 12.45 16.06
CA GLU A 36 -1.71 11.15 16.71
C GLU A 36 -1.47 9.98 15.75
N LEU A 37 -1.99 10.09 14.52
CA LEU A 37 -1.82 9.06 13.50
C LEU A 37 -0.35 8.95 13.06
N CYS A 38 0.38 10.07 12.99
CA CYS A 38 1.81 10.13 12.71
C CYS A 38 2.61 9.44 13.81
N ALA A 39 2.26 9.66 15.09
CA ALA A 39 2.90 8.98 16.20
C ALA A 39 2.68 7.46 16.15
N ILE A 40 1.48 7.00 15.76
CA ILE A 40 1.20 5.59 15.54
C ILE A 40 2.03 5.03 14.36
N ALA A 41 2.13 5.78 13.27
CA ALA A 41 2.91 5.39 12.10
C ALA A 41 4.40 5.22 12.45
N ASP A 42 4.96 6.13 13.24
CA ASP A 42 6.34 6.09 13.72
C ASP A 42 6.64 4.80 14.53
N LEU A 43 5.67 4.31 15.31
CA LEU A 43 5.81 3.04 16.06
C LEU A 43 5.96 1.82 15.15
N PHE A 44 5.42 1.84 13.94
CA PHE A 44 5.56 0.73 12.98
C PHE A 44 6.93 0.69 12.32
N GLU A 45 7.58 1.84 12.20
CA GLU A 45 8.86 1.99 11.51
C GLU A 45 9.97 2.37 12.50
N LYS A 46 10.21 1.53 13.51
CA LYS A 46 11.18 1.78 14.60
C LYS A 46 12.61 2.16 14.19
N GLN A 47 12.97 1.95 12.93
CA GLN A 47 14.27 2.30 12.36
C GLN A 47 14.29 3.69 11.70
N PHE A 48 13.13 4.34 11.59
CA PHE A 48 12.92 5.60 10.90
C PHE A 48 12.14 6.56 11.79
N CYS A 49 12.63 7.79 11.93
CA CYS A 49 11.84 8.85 12.54
C CYS A 49 10.98 9.50 11.45
N ILE A 50 9.68 9.25 11.48
CA ILE A 50 8.71 9.88 10.59
C ILE A 50 8.41 11.28 11.11
N ASN A 51 8.85 12.31 10.39
CA ASN A 51 8.48 13.68 10.71
C ASN A 51 7.06 14.00 10.20
N PHE A 52 6.37 14.86 10.94
CA PHE A 52 4.97 15.19 10.68
C PHE A 52 4.73 15.82 9.31
N GLU A 53 5.62 16.68 8.81
CA GLU A 53 5.47 17.33 7.50
C GLU A 53 5.50 16.32 6.34
N SER A 54 6.42 15.35 6.39
CA SER A 54 6.53 14.31 5.37
C SER A 54 5.35 13.34 5.44
N PHE A 55 4.90 13.05 6.65
CA PHE A 55 3.68 12.27 6.87
C PHE A 55 2.46 12.97 6.28
N LYS A 56 2.25 14.25 6.61
CA LYS A 56 1.11 15.04 6.14
C LYS A 56 1.08 15.16 4.62
N ALA A 57 2.21 15.44 3.98
CA ALA A 57 2.28 15.51 2.52
C ALA A 57 1.85 14.19 1.84
N LEU A 58 2.27 13.04 2.36
CA LEU A 58 1.89 11.73 1.82
C LEU A 58 0.47 11.32 2.21
N PHE A 59 0.00 11.74 3.39
CA PHE A 59 -1.38 11.57 3.80
C PHE A 59 -2.32 12.34 2.86
N ASP A 60 -2.00 13.58 2.51
CA ASP A 60 -2.78 14.40 1.56
C ASP A 60 -2.86 13.74 0.17
N GLU A 61 -1.82 13.02 -0.25
CA GLU A 61 -1.86 12.20 -1.47
C GLU A 61 -2.81 11.01 -1.33
N LEU A 62 -2.78 10.29 -0.20
CA LEU A 62 -3.68 9.17 0.09
C LEU A 62 -5.15 9.61 0.29
N GLN A 63 -5.38 10.80 0.83
CA GLN A 63 -6.72 11.34 1.07
C GLN A 63 -7.46 11.60 -0.24
N LYS A 64 -6.74 12.06 -1.27
CA LYS A 64 -7.27 12.35 -2.62
C LYS A 64 -7.74 11.10 -3.37
N LEU A 65 -7.46 9.91 -2.84
CA LEU A 65 -7.93 8.68 -3.43
C LEU A 65 -9.44 8.55 -3.24
N GLU A 66 -10.15 8.26 -4.33
CA GLU A 66 -11.57 7.90 -4.24
C GLU A 66 -11.78 6.63 -3.39
N PRO A 67 -12.99 6.37 -2.89
CA PRO A 67 -13.31 5.06 -2.33
C PRO A 67 -13.03 3.94 -3.34
N GLY A 68 -12.39 2.86 -2.88
CA GLY A 68 -11.98 1.77 -3.76
C GLY A 68 -10.94 0.84 -3.15
N THR A 69 -10.51 -0.14 -3.95
CA THR A 69 -9.45 -1.09 -3.61
C THR A 69 -8.13 -0.67 -4.25
N TYR A 70 -7.08 -0.70 -3.43
CA TYR A 70 -5.74 -0.24 -3.75
C TYR A 70 -4.71 -1.30 -3.37
N CYS A 71 -3.63 -1.34 -4.15
CA CYS A 71 -2.45 -2.15 -3.85
C CYS A 71 -1.29 -1.20 -3.57
N LEU A 72 -0.62 -1.42 -2.44
CA LEU A 72 0.63 -0.77 -2.08
C LEU A 72 1.75 -1.82 -2.11
N GLU A 73 2.77 -1.55 -2.91
CA GLU A 73 3.95 -2.39 -3.04
C GLU A 73 5.16 -1.67 -2.46
N VAL A 74 5.82 -2.30 -1.49
CA VAL A 74 6.97 -1.75 -0.77
C VAL A 74 8.13 -2.70 -0.91
N TRP A 75 9.19 -2.21 -1.53
CA TRP A 75 10.44 -2.94 -1.71
C TRP A 75 11.52 -2.22 -0.91
N ARG A 76 12.23 -2.92 -0.01
CA ARG A 76 13.37 -2.36 0.74
C ARG A 76 14.65 -3.07 0.34
N GLY A 77 15.70 -2.29 0.11
CA GLY A 77 17.06 -2.70 -0.24
C GLY A 77 18.05 -1.60 0.11
N ASP A 78 19.28 -1.70 -0.39
CA ASP A 78 20.34 -0.71 -0.11
C ASP A 78 19.99 0.69 -0.62
N ASP A 79 19.21 0.79 -1.71
CA ASP A 79 18.69 2.03 -2.28
C ASP A 79 17.16 2.10 -2.12
N PHE A 80 16.68 2.14 -0.88
CA PHE A 80 15.24 2.21 -0.59
C PHE A 80 14.68 3.64 -0.72
N ASN A 81 13.36 3.74 -0.99
CA ASN A 81 12.64 5.01 -1.09
C ASN A 81 11.92 5.35 0.23
N PRO A 82 12.31 6.42 0.96
CA PRO A 82 11.65 6.82 2.21
C PRO A 82 10.15 7.09 2.07
N LYS A 83 9.69 7.55 0.89
CA LYS A 83 8.26 7.79 0.65
C LYS A 83 7.45 6.51 0.76
N ALA A 84 7.95 5.40 0.19
CA ALA A 84 7.24 4.13 0.23
C ALA A 84 7.06 3.62 1.67
N ILE A 85 8.10 3.78 2.50
CA ILE A 85 8.07 3.40 3.92
C ILE A 85 7.06 4.25 4.70
N ILE A 86 7.07 5.58 4.51
CA ILE A 86 6.12 6.46 5.21
C ILE A 86 4.69 6.17 4.75
N THR A 87 4.44 5.97 3.45
CA THR A 87 3.13 5.58 2.93
C THR A 87 2.65 4.25 3.53
N GLN A 88 3.53 3.26 3.64
CA GLN A 88 3.24 1.99 4.31
C GLN A 88 2.85 2.19 5.77
N ALA A 89 3.61 3.03 6.49
CA ALA A 89 3.34 3.34 7.88
C ALA A 89 1.98 4.05 8.04
N ILE A 90 1.64 4.99 7.16
CA ILE A 90 0.33 5.65 7.12
C ILE A 90 -0.79 4.62 6.90
N VAL A 91 -0.66 3.75 5.89
CA VAL A 91 -1.68 2.73 5.59
C VAL A 91 -1.87 1.80 6.78
N ARG A 92 -0.80 1.34 7.42
CA ARG A 92 -0.87 0.49 8.62
C ARG A 92 -1.53 1.22 9.79
N ALA A 93 -1.20 2.49 10.02
CA ALA A 93 -1.85 3.30 11.05
C ALA A 93 -3.36 3.42 10.80
N LEU A 94 -3.76 3.74 9.57
CA LEU A 94 -5.16 3.82 9.19
C LEU A 94 -5.91 2.49 9.32
N VAL A 95 -5.28 1.37 8.94
CA VAL A 95 -5.84 0.03 9.14
C VAL A 95 -6.01 -0.28 10.61
N SER A 96 -5.00 -0.01 11.45
CA SER A 96 -5.06 -0.28 12.90
C SER A 96 -6.14 0.53 13.62
N ARG A 97 -6.56 1.66 13.03
CA ARG A 97 -7.63 2.52 13.52
C ARG A 97 -8.96 2.30 12.79
N ASN A 98 -9.05 1.30 11.92
CA ASN A 98 -10.24 0.92 11.14
C ASN A 98 -10.75 1.98 10.16
N TYR A 99 -9.89 2.88 9.69
CA TYR A 99 -10.24 3.82 8.61
C TYR A 99 -10.04 3.22 7.21
N LEU A 100 -9.13 2.25 7.11
CA LEU A 100 -8.93 1.40 5.94
C LEU A 100 -9.14 -0.05 6.34
N ARG A 101 -9.57 -0.87 5.39
CA ARG A 101 -9.70 -2.31 5.57
C ARG A 101 -8.56 -3.03 4.85
N GLU A 102 -7.73 -3.75 5.58
CA GLU A 102 -6.75 -4.68 4.97
C GLU A 102 -7.50 -5.89 4.41
N LEU A 103 -7.29 -6.17 3.11
CA LEU A 103 -7.87 -7.32 2.42
C LEU A 103 -6.85 -8.44 2.26
N PHE A 104 -5.59 -8.08 2.10
CA PHE A 104 -4.49 -9.01 1.90
C PHE A 104 -3.17 -8.35 2.27
N LYS A 105 -2.26 -9.14 2.85
CA LYS A 105 -0.91 -8.73 3.15
C LYS A 105 0.04 -9.91 2.98
N ILE A 106 1.12 -9.68 2.26
CA ILE A 106 2.24 -10.62 2.16
C ILE A 106 3.53 -9.86 2.46
N THR A 107 4.41 -10.49 3.23
CA THR A 107 5.74 -9.97 3.56
C THR A 107 6.78 -11.04 3.29
N CYS A 108 7.89 -10.67 2.64
CA CYS A 108 8.99 -11.56 2.31
C CYS A 108 10.32 -10.88 2.65
N ASP A 109 11.07 -11.46 3.58
CA ASP A 109 12.33 -10.92 4.10
C ASP A 109 13.59 -11.44 3.35
N ASN A 110 13.40 -12.17 2.25
CA ASN A 110 14.45 -12.77 1.42
C ASN A 110 14.44 -12.25 -0.04
N GLY A 111 13.82 -11.08 -0.24
CA GLY A 111 13.81 -10.37 -1.52
C GLY A 111 12.82 -10.90 -2.59
N PRO A 112 12.95 -10.42 -3.84
CA PRO A 112 11.99 -10.63 -4.92
C PRO A 112 11.76 -12.10 -5.31
N ASN A 113 12.80 -12.93 -5.28
CA ASN A 113 12.73 -14.29 -5.79
C ASN A 113 11.84 -15.19 -4.92
N GLU A 114 11.91 -15.03 -3.60
CA GLU A 114 11.03 -15.78 -2.68
C GLU A 114 9.59 -15.25 -2.74
N PHE A 115 9.43 -13.94 -2.92
CA PHE A 115 8.12 -13.33 -3.15
C PHE A 115 7.45 -13.92 -4.40
N LEU A 116 8.13 -13.95 -5.54
CA LEU A 116 7.62 -14.55 -6.78
C LEU A 116 7.29 -16.04 -6.60
N THR A 117 8.12 -16.78 -5.87
CA THR A 117 7.88 -18.21 -5.58
C THR A 117 6.63 -18.41 -4.70
N ARG A 118 6.36 -17.52 -3.74
CA ARG A 118 5.17 -17.55 -2.90
C ARG A 118 3.89 -17.20 -3.67
N LEU A 119 3.96 -16.23 -4.58
CA LEU A 119 2.86 -15.91 -5.47
C LEU A 119 2.46 -17.12 -6.34
N ASP A 120 3.43 -17.79 -6.95
CA ASP A 120 3.21 -18.95 -7.82
C ASP A 120 2.65 -20.17 -7.07
N SER A 121 2.89 -20.30 -5.77
CA SER A 121 2.58 -21.52 -5.02
C SER A 121 1.24 -21.52 -4.28
N SER A 122 0.62 -20.37 -3.98
CA SER A 122 -0.67 -20.37 -3.25
C SER A 122 -1.50 -19.08 -3.22
N GLU A 123 -0.96 -17.93 -3.63
CA GLU A 123 -1.61 -16.62 -3.37
C GLU A 123 -2.00 -15.83 -4.62
N THR A 124 -1.68 -16.33 -5.81
CA THR A 124 -2.12 -15.79 -7.11
C THR A 124 -3.64 -15.61 -7.18
N SER A 125 -4.43 -16.52 -6.61
CA SER A 125 -5.89 -16.45 -6.67
C SER A 125 -6.49 -15.26 -5.90
N LEU A 126 -5.84 -14.80 -4.82
CA LEU A 126 -6.29 -13.63 -4.06
C LEU A 126 -5.90 -12.32 -4.76
N LEU A 127 -4.67 -12.26 -5.29
CA LEU A 127 -4.28 -11.16 -6.15
C LEU A 127 -5.19 -11.07 -7.38
N GLU A 128 -5.45 -12.16 -8.09
CA GLU A 128 -6.38 -12.19 -9.23
C GLU A 128 -7.80 -11.75 -8.83
N LYS A 129 -8.31 -12.20 -7.67
CA LYS A 129 -9.63 -11.83 -7.16
C LYS A 129 -9.79 -10.32 -6.92
N TYR A 130 -8.72 -9.63 -6.53
CA TYR A 130 -8.73 -8.19 -6.25
C TYR A 130 -8.05 -7.32 -7.34
N SER A 131 -7.35 -7.93 -8.31
CA SER A 131 -6.62 -7.26 -9.40
C SER A 131 -7.49 -6.93 -10.62
N VAL A 132 -8.78 -7.24 -10.63
CA VAL A 132 -9.65 -6.88 -11.75
C VAL A 132 -10.08 -5.40 -11.65
N PRO A 133 -9.69 -4.57 -12.63
CA PRO A 133 -10.63 -3.79 -13.39
C PRO A 133 -10.46 -4.21 -14.84
N GLN A 134 -11.32 -5.11 -15.29
CA GLN A 134 -11.33 -5.44 -16.70
C GLN A 134 -12.11 -4.34 -17.41
N ASP A 135 -11.38 -3.45 -18.07
CA ASP A 135 -11.80 -2.82 -19.34
C ASP A 135 -12.10 -3.88 -20.45
N ARG A 136 -12.45 -5.13 -20.10
CA ARG A 136 -12.82 -6.21 -21.00
C ARG A 136 -14.32 -6.42 -21.15
N GLU A 137 -15.17 -5.54 -20.61
CA GLU A 137 -16.59 -5.51 -21.02
C GLU A 137 -16.88 -4.60 -22.22
N GLN A 138 -15.93 -3.74 -22.65
CA GLN A 138 -16.17 -2.89 -23.83
C GLN A 138 -15.87 -3.54 -25.19
N GLU A 139 -15.24 -4.72 -25.24
CA GLU A 139 -14.99 -5.41 -26.51
C GLU A 139 -16.08 -6.45 -26.88
N LYS A 140 -16.95 -6.84 -25.94
CA LYS A 140 -18.14 -7.66 -26.25
C LYS A 140 -19.36 -6.87 -26.71
N LEU A 141 -19.33 -5.53 -26.64
CA LEU A 141 -20.39 -4.66 -27.16
C LEU A 141 -20.06 -4.03 -28.52
N ARG A 142 -18.93 -4.40 -29.14
CA ARG A 142 -18.60 -4.01 -30.53
C ARG A 142 -18.76 -5.14 -31.55
N SER A 143 -19.33 -6.27 -31.13
CA SER A 143 -19.70 -7.40 -32.00
C SER A 143 -21.21 -7.70 -32.00
N LEU A 144 -22.04 -6.72 -31.61
CA LEU A 144 -23.48 -6.70 -31.86
C LEU A 144 -23.85 -5.43 -32.64
#